data_AF-A0A2D5FFS8-F1
#
_entry.id   AF-A0A2D5FFS8-F1
#
_cell.length_a   1.000
_cell.length_b   1.000
_cell.length_c   1.000
_cell.angle_alpha   90.00
_cell.angle_beta   90.00
_cell.angle_gamma   90.00
#
_symmetry.space_group_name_H-M   'P 1'
#
loop_
_entity.id
_entity.type
_entity.pdbx_description
1 polymer ?
#
loop_
_entity_poly.entity_id
_entity_poly.type
_entity_poly.pdbx_seq_one_letter_code
_entity_poly.pdbx_strand_id
1 'polypeptide(L)'
;MLVDWGDGFARFHGRRFGEQRLPRMQTNLVGLARRQVQQQGGACYLPASDREELGLAGLLPVKDAPSFSRQLYLVHHSSTPRRGLIAAVAEAFQGVEL
;
A
#
# COMPACT_ATOMS: atom_id res chain seq x y z
N MET A 1 -0.13 18.10 0.27
CA MET A 1 -0.61 17.46 1.53
C MET A 1 -0.10 16.04 1.52
N LEU A 2 0.62 15.56 2.55
CA LEU A 2 1.08 14.17 2.66
C LEU A 2 0.09 13.35 3.50
N VAL A 3 -0.31 12.18 2.99
CA VAL A 3 -1.14 11.19 3.71
C VAL A 3 -0.32 9.92 3.92
N ASP A 4 -0.27 9.44 5.15
CA ASP A 4 0.63 8.37 5.64
C ASP A 4 -0.18 7.15 6.15
N TRP A 5 0.38 5.95 6.01
CA TRP A 5 -0.34 4.68 5.87
C TRP A 5 -0.35 3.78 7.12
N GLY A 6 -0.11 4.36 8.29
CA GLY A 6 -0.07 3.66 9.58
C GLY A 6 1.36 3.32 10.03
N ASP A 7 1.49 2.74 11.23
CA ASP A 7 2.77 2.65 11.98
C ASP A 7 3.96 2.06 11.23
N GLY A 8 3.72 1.11 10.31
CA GLY A 8 4.77 0.50 9.50
C GLY A 8 5.38 1.46 8.47
N PHE A 9 4.56 2.29 7.83
CA PHE A 9 5.04 3.33 6.93
C PHE A 9 5.58 4.52 7.74
N ALA A 10 4.91 4.93 8.82
CA ALA A 10 5.38 6.03 9.67
C ALA A 10 6.78 5.76 10.27
N ARG A 11 7.07 4.52 10.69
CA ARG A 11 8.43 4.12 11.12
C ARG A 11 9.45 4.16 9.99
N PHE A 12 9.09 3.69 8.80
CA PHE A 12 9.98 3.74 7.64
C PHE A 12 10.27 5.19 7.23
N HIS A 13 9.22 6.00 7.09
CA HIS A 13 9.27 7.39 6.67
C HIS A 13 10.01 8.26 7.70
N GLY A 14 9.71 8.11 8.99
CA GLY A 14 10.40 8.84 10.07
C GLY A 14 11.89 8.49 10.19
N ARG A 15 12.27 7.24 9.92
CA ARG A 15 13.69 6.83 9.90
C ARG A 15 14.45 7.32 8.67
N ARG A 16 13.79 7.41 7.51
CA ARG A 16 14.41 7.73 6.23
C ARG A 16 14.38 9.23 5.88
N PHE A 17 13.40 9.97 6.38
CA PHE A 17 13.08 11.36 6.00
C PHE A 17 12.79 12.28 7.21
N GLY A 18 13.47 12.06 8.34
CA GLY A 18 13.16 12.66 9.66
C GLY A 18 13.08 14.19 9.78
N GLU A 19 13.44 14.96 8.74
CA GLU A 19 13.31 16.43 8.71
C GLU A 19 12.08 16.95 7.93
N GLN A 20 11.26 16.09 7.30
CA GLN A 20 10.11 16.52 6.52
C GLN A 20 8.84 16.76 7.36
N ARG A 21 8.04 17.76 6.96
CA ARG A 21 6.77 18.13 7.61
C ARG A 21 5.88 16.90 7.81
N LEU A 22 5.38 16.74 9.04
CA LEU A 22 4.45 15.68 9.40
C LEU A 22 3.23 15.67 8.46
N PRO A 23 2.77 14.48 8.04
CA PRO A 23 1.59 14.34 7.21
C PRO A 23 0.37 14.93 7.94
N ARG A 24 -0.49 15.64 7.22
CA ARG A 24 -1.71 16.26 7.80
C ARG A 24 -2.78 15.22 8.15
N MET A 25 -2.63 14.00 7.64
CA MET A 25 -3.54 12.88 7.85
C MET A 25 -2.77 11.56 7.80
N GLN A 26 -3.13 10.64 8.68
CA GLN A 26 -2.65 9.26 8.66
C GLN A 26 -3.86 8.31 8.59
N THR A 27 -3.83 7.34 7.68
CA THR A 27 -4.85 6.30 7.52
C THR A 27 -4.27 5.06 6.87
N ASN A 28 -4.63 3.88 7.36
CA ASN A 28 -4.28 2.59 6.74
C ASN A 28 -5.30 2.14 5.67
N LEU A 29 -6.29 2.97 5.34
CA LEU A 29 -7.34 2.66 4.37
C LEU A 29 -7.05 3.32 3.01
N VAL A 30 -6.71 2.50 2.00
CA VAL A 30 -6.42 2.93 0.62
C VAL A 30 -7.50 3.87 0.08
N GLY A 31 -8.76 3.44 0.16
CA GLY A 31 -9.88 4.20 -0.39
C GLY A 31 -10.10 5.55 0.29
N LEU A 32 -9.73 5.69 1.57
CA LEU A 32 -9.80 6.97 2.27
C LEU A 32 -8.67 7.90 1.83
N ALA A 33 -7.43 7.39 1.76
CA ALA A 33 -6.29 8.17 1.26
C ALA A 33 -6.53 8.67 -0.17
N ARG A 34 -7.04 7.80 -1.05
CA ARG A 34 -7.40 8.13 -2.43
C ARG A 34 -8.44 9.25 -2.49
N ARG A 35 -9.58 9.10 -1.79
CA ARG A 35 -10.63 10.14 -1.75
C ARG A 35 -10.10 11.46 -1.21
N GLN A 36 -9.26 11.44 -0.19
CA GLN A 36 -8.67 12.63 0.40
C GLN A 36 -7.82 13.40 -0.61
N VAL A 37 -6.92 12.70 -1.33
CA VAL A 37 -6.08 13.33 -2.36
C VAL A 37 -6.91 13.84 -3.53
N GLN A 38 -7.96 13.12 -3.93
CA GLN A 38 -8.86 13.57 -5.00
C GLN A 38 -9.65 14.83 -4.62
N GLN A 39 -10.16 14.90 -3.38
CA GLN A 39 -11.02 16.01 -2.94
C GLN A 39 -10.24 17.25 -2.50
N GLN A 40 -9.08 17.06 -1.86
CA GLN A 40 -8.34 18.14 -1.19
C GLN A 40 -6.94 18.37 -1.80
N GLY A 41 -6.57 17.59 -2.81
CA GLY A 41 -5.25 17.63 -3.44
C GLY A 41 -4.15 17.09 -2.54
N GLY A 42 -2.93 17.04 -3.09
CA GLY A 42 -1.73 16.57 -2.39
C GLY A 42 -1.14 15.31 -3.01
N ALA A 43 -0.38 14.58 -2.20
CA ALA A 43 0.34 13.38 -2.61
C ALA A 43 0.35 12.36 -1.47
N CYS A 44 0.29 11.09 -1.82
CA CYS A 44 0.43 9.99 -0.87
C CYS A 44 0.95 8.75 -1.59
N TYR A 45 1.46 7.78 -0.84
CA TYR A 45 1.91 6.50 -1.39
C TYR A 45 0.74 5.54 -1.49
N LEU A 46 0.30 5.17 -2.69
CA LEU A 46 -0.77 4.18 -2.89
C LEU A 46 -0.19 2.85 -3.42
N PRO A 47 -0.88 1.71 -3.28
CA PRO A 47 -0.47 0.45 -3.88
C PRO A 47 -0.24 0.58 -5.39
N ALA A 48 0.81 -0.08 -5.89
CA ALA A 48 1.13 -0.07 -7.31
C ALA A 48 0.06 -0.82 -8.14
N SER A 49 -0.57 -1.84 -7.57
CA SER A 49 -1.72 -2.56 -8.12
C SER A 49 -2.84 -1.66 -8.62
N ASP A 50 -3.02 -0.48 -8.04
CA ASP A 50 -4.14 0.42 -8.35
C ASP A 50 -3.76 1.46 -9.43
N ARG A 51 -2.55 1.40 -9.99
CA ARG A 51 -1.99 2.45 -10.84
C ARG A 51 -2.89 2.85 -12.02
N GLU A 52 -3.49 1.87 -12.68
CA GLU A 52 -4.39 2.12 -13.81
C GLU A 52 -5.66 2.85 -13.34
N GLU A 53 -6.33 2.36 -12.29
CA GLU A 53 -7.52 3.00 -11.72
C GLU A 53 -7.23 4.42 -11.22
N LEU A 54 -6.07 4.63 -10.59
CA LEU A 54 -5.63 5.94 -10.12
C LEU A 54 -5.42 6.91 -11.29
N GLY A 55 -4.84 6.43 -12.39
CA GLY A 55 -4.66 7.20 -13.61
C GLY A 55 -5.99 7.62 -14.24
N LEU A 56 -6.94 6.68 -14.34
CA LEU A 56 -8.31 6.97 -14.80
C LEU A 56 -9.03 7.99 -13.90
N ALA A 57 -8.70 8.01 -12.61
CA ALA A 57 -9.22 8.97 -11.65
C ALA A 57 -8.45 10.31 -11.61
N GLY A 58 -7.57 10.56 -12.58
CA GLY A 58 -6.84 11.83 -12.74
C GLY A 58 -5.67 12.01 -11.78
N LEU A 59 -5.23 10.96 -11.08
CA LEU A 59 -4.07 11.00 -10.20
C LEU A 59 -2.81 10.63 -10.97
N LEU A 60 -1.76 11.45 -10.80
CA LEU A 60 -0.49 11.27 -11.48
C LEU A 60 0.59 10.76 -10.50
N PRO A 61 1.48 9.87 -10.97
CA PRO A 61 2.63 9.46 -10.16
C PRO A 61 3.57 10.66 -9.93
N VAL A 62 4.04 10.80 -8.70
CA VAL A 62 5.05 11.81 -8.36
C VAL A 62 6.41 11.32 -8.86
N LYS A 63 7.07 12.15 -9.68
CA LYS A 63 8.40 11.84 -10.23
C LYS A 63 9.41 11.64 -9.10
N ASP A 64 10.27 10.63 -9.26
CA ASP A 64 11.36 10.30 -8.32
C ASP A 64 10.88 9.96 -6.90
N ALA A 65 9.58 9.69 -6.72
CA ALA A 65 9.05 9.22 -5.44
C ALA A 65 9.61 7.82 -5.14
N PRO A 66 10.07 7.58 -3.90
CA PRO A 66 10.45 6.25 -3.43
C PRO A 66 9.37 5.20 -3.72
N SER A 67 9.77 3.97 -4.00
CA SER A 67 8.85 2.83 -4.00
C SER A 67 9.27 1.83 -2.93
N PHE A 68 8.30 1.10 -2.41
CA PHE A 68 8.51 0.08 -1.38
C PHE A 68 7.78 -1.17 -1.78
N SER A 69 8.48 -2.31 -1.75
CA SER A 69 7.85 -3.61 -1.86
C SER A 69 7.56 -4.16 -0.47
N ARG A 70 6.44 -4.87 -0.34
CA ARG A 70 6.11 -5.64 0.85
C ARG A 70 5.81 -7.06 0.43
N GLN A 71 6.44 -8.01 1.11
CA GLN A 71 6.15 -9.41 0.89
C GLN A 71 4.81 -9.77 1.53
N LEU A 72 3.96 -10.44 0.77
CA LEU A 72 2.74 -11.03 1.27
C LEU A 72 2.99 -12.46 1.73
N TYR A 73 2.32 -12.85 2.82
CA TYR A 73 2.44 -14.17 3.40
C TYR A 73 1.05 -14.80 3.51
N LEU A 74 0.93 -16.04 3.03
CA LEU A 74 -0.23 -16.87 3.31
C LEU A 74 0.05 -17.65 4.59
N VAL A 75 -0.68 -17.35 5.66
CA VAL A 75 -0.51 -17.98 6.97
C VAL A 75 -1.72 -18.82 7.30
N HIS A 76 -1.49 -20.04 7.76
CA HIS A 76 -2.55 -20.96 8.17
C HIS A 76 -2.11 -21.80 9.37
N HIS A 77 -3.09 -22.32 10.13
CA HIS A 77 -2.79 -23.26 11.20
C HIS A 77 -2.25 -24.58 10.64
N SER A 78 -1.27 -25.18 11.33
CA SER A 78 -0.60 -26.40 10.87
C SER A 78 -1.53 -27.61 10.78
N SER A 79 -2.53 -27.68 11.67
CA SER A 79 -3.53 -28.76 11.75
C SER A 79 -4.77 -28.55 10.88
N THR A 80 -4.79 -27.54 10.01
CA THR A 80 -5.96 -27.28 9.16
C THR A 80 -6.28 -28.49 8.28
N PRO A 81 -7.53 -29.00 8.27
CA PRO A 81 -7.92 -30.08 7.38
C PRO A 81 -8.00 -29.61 5.91
N ARG A 82 -7.99 -28.29 5.66
CA ARG A 82 -8.08 -27.68 4.33
C ARG A 82 -6.72 -27.46 3.67
N ARG A 83 -5.69 -28.23 4.04
CA ARG A 83 -4.31 -28.06 3.53
C ARG A 83 -4.25 -28.07 2.01
N GLY A 84 -4.99 -28.95 1.34
CA GLY A 84 -5.04 -29.01 -0.13
C GLY A 84 -5.58 -27.72 -0.76
N LEU A 85 -6.65 -27.15 -0.20
CA LEU A 85 -7.20 -25.87 -0.69
C LEU A 85 -6.20 -24.72 -0.47
N ILE A 86 -5.52 -24.69 0.67
CA ILE A 86 -4.51 -23.67 0.96
C ILE A 86 -3.34 -23.75 0.00
N ALA A 87 -2.88 -24.96 -0.34
CA ALA A 87 -1.84 -25.16 -1.35
C ALA A 87 -2.30 -24.66 -2.73
N ALA A 88 -3.53 -24.98 -3.14
CA ALA A 88 -4.09 -24.48 -4.40
C ALA A 88 -4.18 -22.94 -4.44
N VAL A 89 -4.54 -22.30 -3.32
CA VAL A 89 -4.51 -20.84 -3.20
C VAL A 89 -3.07 -20.32 -3.27
N ALA A 90 -2.11 -20.96 -2.58
CA ALA A 90 -0.72 -20.55 -2.66
C ALA A 90 -0.17 -20.60 -4.10
N GLU A 91 -0.48 -21.67 -4.83
CA GLU A 91 -0.14 -21.83 -6.25
C GLU A 91 -0.79 -20.77 -7.13
N ALA A 92 -2.07 -20.47 -6.93
CA ALA A 92 -2.78 -19.45 -7.69
C ALA A 92 -2.18 -18.04 -7.51
N PHE A 93 -1.45 -17.80 -6.41
CA PHE A 93 -0.77 -16.53 -6.13
C PHE A 93 0.74 -16.58 -6.43
N GLN A 94 1.28 -17.68 -6.97
CA GLN A 94 2.67 -17.74 -7.40
C GLN A 94 2.91 -16.81 -8.60
N GLY A 95 3.95 -15.98 -8.50
CA GLY A 95 4.34 -15.06 -9.58
C GLY A 95 3.45 -13.83 -9.73
N VAL A 96 2.50 -13.60 -8.82
CA VAL A 96 1.72 -12.35 -8.80
C VAL A 96 2.61 -11.21 -8.32
N GLU A 97 2.82 -10.22 -9.17
CA GLU A 97 3.41 -8.92 -8.81
C GLU A 97 2.28 -7.94 -8.48
N LEU A 98 2.32 -7.32 -7.29
CA LEU A 98 1.34 -6.36 -6.78
C LEU A 98 1.95 -4.97 -6.59
#